data_AF-A0A2I1DNQ2-F1
#
_entry.id   AF-A0A2I1DNQ2-F1
#
_cell.length_a   1.000
_cell.length_b   1.000
_cell.length_c   1.000
_cell.angle_alpha   90.00
_cell.angle_beta   90.00
_cell.angle_gamma   90.00
#
_symmetry.space_group_name_H-M   'P 1'
#
loop_
_entity.id
_entity.type
_entity.pdbx_description
1 polymer ?
#
loop_
_entity_poly.entity_id
_entity_poly.type
_entity_poly.pdbx_seq_one_letter_code
_entity_poly.pdbx_strand_id
1 'polypeptide(L)'
;MLTCRDAAKLLSISQDQSLSHREQWALKMHLLFCSSCRRYARQLRWMDQLFHLAAGRWSTFHLSPEARKKICTRMEEAERESLEEPSSAED
;
A
#
# COMPACT_ATOMS: atom_id res chain seq x y z
N MET A 1 -16.34 -1.04 -17.28
CA MET A 1 -15.33 -2.12 -17.18
C MET A 1 -14.00 -1.49 -16.81
N LEU A 2 -13.25 -2.12 -15.90
CA LEU A 2 -11.93 -1.64 -15.49
C LEU A 2 -10.94 -1.83 -16.66
N THR A 3 -10.12 -0.82 -16.97
CA THR A 3 -9.06 -0.97 -17.98
C THR A 3 -7.88 -1.74 -17.41
N CYS A 4 -7.02 -2.30 -18.27
CA CYS A 4 -5.78 -2.96 -17.80
C CYS A 4 -4.87 -2.01 -17.01
N ARG A 5 -4.86 -0.70 -17.36
CA ARG A 5 -4.11 0.33 -16.63
C ARG A 5 -4.67 0.55 -15.23
N ASP A 6 -5.99 0.67 -15.11
CA ASP A 6 -6.64 0.82 -13.80
C ASP A 6 -6.44 -0.44 -12.95
N ALA A 7 -6.49 -1.62 -13.58
CA ALA A 7 -6.29 -2.88 -12.88
C ALA A 7 -4.85 -3.01 -12.36
N ALA A 8 -3.86 -2.59 -13.15
CA ALA A 8 -2.47 -2.54 -12.72
C ALA A 8 -2.28 -1.53 -11.56
N LYS A 9 -2.93 -0.37 -11.62
CA LYS A 9 -2.91 0.61 -10.53
C LYS A 9 -3.52 0.05 -9.24
N LEU A 10 -4.71 -0.56 -9.31
CA LEU A 10 -5.34 -1.19 -8.16
C LEU A 10 -4.50 -2.35 -7.60
N LEU A 11 -3.88 -3.15 -8.46
CA LEU A 11 -2.96 -4.20 -8.03
C LEU A 11 -1.75 -3.64 -7.26
N SER A 12 -1.17 -2.53 -7.72
CA SER A 12 -0.09 -1.85 -6.99
C SER A 12 -0.57 -1.33 -5.64
N ILE A 13 -1.71 -0.63 -5.61
CA ILE A 13 -2.28 -0.10 -4.36
C ILE A 13 -2.58 -1.24 -3.38
N SER A 14 -3.06 -2.40 -3.87
CA SER A 14 -3.35 -3.55 -3.03
C SER A 14 -2.13 -4.19 -2.36
N GLN A 15 -0.90 -3.86 -2.81
CA GLN A 15 0.33 -4.30 -2.16
C GLN A 15 0.66 -3.45 -0.92
N ASP A 16 0.32 -2.16 -0.94
CA ASP A 16 0.66 -1.22 0.14
C ASP A 16 -0.50 -1.05 1.13
N GLN A 17 -1.74 -1.11 0.65
CA GLN A 17 -2.93 -0.85 1.44
C GLN A 17 -4.12 -1.73 1.02
N SER A 18 -5.13 -1.81 1.87
CA SER A 18 -6.37 -2.50 1.54
C SER A 18 -7.20 -1.70 0.54
N LEU A 19 -7.66 -2.36 -0.52
CA LEU A 19 -8.64 -1.80 -1.45
C LEU A 19 -10.05 -1.81 -0.84
N SER A 20 -10.91 -0.88 -1.27
CA SER A 20 -12.34 -0.91 -0.92
C SER A 20 -13.02 -2.16 -1.52
N HIS A 21 -14.10 -2.64 -0.89
CA HIS A 21 -14.83 -3.82 -1.37
C HIS A 21 -15.27 -3.72 -2.84
N ARG A 22 -15.64 -2.52 -3.28
CA ARG A 22 -16.05 -2.25 -4.68
C ARG A 22 -14.87 -2.42 -5.64
N GLU A 23 -13.70 -1.87 -5.30
CA GLU A 23 -12.48 -1.99 -6.11
C GLU A 23 -11.99 -3.45 -6.15
N GLN A 24 -12.03 -4.14 -5.02
CA GLN A 24 -11.69 -5.56 -4.94
C GLN A 24 -12.56 -6.40 -5.87
N TRP A 25 -13.88 -6.15 -5.89
CA TRP A 25 -14.80 -6.91 -6.74
C TRP A 25 -14.58 -6.60 -8.22
N ALA A 26 -14.44 -5.31 -8.57
CA ALA A 26 -14.19 -4.91 -9.95
C ALA A 26 -12.85 -5.45 -10.48
N LEU A 27 -11.81 -5.47 -9.65
CA LEU A 27 -10.53 -6.07 -9.98
C LEU A 27 -10.64 -7.59 -10.15
N LYS A 28 -11.33 -8.29 -9.24
CA LYS A 28 -11.60 -9.74 -9.38
C LYS A 28 -12.28 -10.05 -10.70
N MET A 29 -13.32 -9.30 -11.07
CA MET A 29 -14.01 -9.47 -12.34
C MET A 29 -13.07 -9.26 -13.53
N HIS A 30 -12.25 -8.21 -13.53
CA HIS A 30 -11.26 -7.98 -14.58
C HIS A 30 -10.25 -9.14 -14.69
N LEU A 31 -9.77 -9.64 -13.54
CA LEU A 31 -8.86 -10.78 -13.47
C LEU A 31 -9.51 -12.10 -13.90
N LEU A 32 -10.84 -12.23 -14.00
CA LEU A 32 -11.47 -13.44 -14.57
C LEU A 32 -11.37 -13.49 -16.10
N PHE A 33 -11.35 -12.33 -16.77
CA PHE A 33 -11.33 -12.26 -18.23
C PHE A 33 -9.95 -11.90 -18.82
N CYS A 34 -9.11 -11.16 -18.09
CA CYS A 34 -7.80 -10.72 -18.59
C CYS A 34 -6.65 -11.61 -18.10
N SER A 35 -6.06 -12.41 -18.99
CA SER A 35 -4.90 -13.27 -18.70
C SER A 35 -3.63 -12.49 -18.37
N SER A 36 -3.40 -11.36 -19.05
CA SER A 36 -2.23 -10.50 -18.82
C SER A 36 -2.23 -9.93 -17.40
N CYS A 37 -3.36 -9.39 -16.94
CA CYS A 37 -3.48 -8.87 -15.58
C CYS A 37 -3.40 -9.99 -14.53
N ARG A 38 -3.89 -11.21 -14.81
CA ARG A 38 -3.67 -12.38 -13.94
C ARG A 38 -2.18 -12.71 -13.78
N ARG A 39 -1.42 -12.69 -14.88
CA ARG A 39 0.03 -12.95 -14.85
C ARG A 39 0.75 -11.88 -14.04
N TYR A 40 0.41 -10.62 -14.27
CA TYR A 40 0.99 -9.50 -13.52
C TYR A 40 0.70 -9.59 -12.02
N ALA A 41 -0.56 -9.87 -11.64
CA ALA A 41 -0.93 -10.08 -10.23
C ALA A 41 -0.15 -11.24 -9.58
N ARG A 42 0.16 -12.30 -10.34
CA ARG A 42 0.98 -13.41 -9.85
C ARG A 42 2.45 -13.01 -9.67
N GLN A 43 3.00 -12.21 -10.59
CA GLN A 43 4.36 -11.69 -10.49
C GLN A 43 4.53 -10.80 -9.26
N LEU A 44 3.57 -9.89 -9.01
CA LEU A 44 3.56 -9.04 -7.82
C LEU A 44 3.57 -9.86 -6.53
N ARG A 45 2.68 -10.85 -6.40
CA ARG A 45 2.67 -11.75 -5.24
C ARG A 45 3.97 -12.53 -5.05
N TRP A 46 4.61 -12.93 -6.16
CA TRP A 46 5.88 -13.64 -6.08
C TRP A 46 7.01 -12.73 -5.59
N MET A 47 7.06 -11.48 -6.07
CA MET A 47 8.02 -10.49 -5.58
C MET A 47 7.80 -10.20 -4.09
N ASP A 48 6.55 -10.01 -3.67
CA ASP A 48 6.16 -9.77 -2.28
C ASP A 48 6.65 -10.90 -1.35
N GLN A 49 6.39 -12.16 -1.73
CA GLN A 49 6.85 -13.32 -0.98
C GLN A 49 8.38 -13.40 -0.89
N LEU A 50 9.09 -13.11 -2.00
CA LEU A 50 10.54 -13.08 -2.02
C LEU A 50 11.09 -11.98 -1.11
N PHE A 51 10.51 -10.79 -1.13
CA PHE A 51 10.90 -9.70 -0.26
C PHE A 51 10.65 -10.04 1.20
N HIS A 52 9.52 -10.66 1.54
CA HIS A 52 9.26 -11.09 2.92
C HIS A 52 10.24 -12.17 3.40
N LEU A 53 10.60 -13.12 2.55
CA LEU A 53 11.63 -14.13 2.87
C LEU A 53 13.02 -13.50 3.04
N ALA A 54 13.39 -12.57 2.16
CA ALA A 54 14.68 -11.87 2.20
C ALA A 54 14.75 -10.83 3.33
N ALA A 55 13.63 -10.23 3.73
CA ALA A 55 13.56 -9.28 4.84
C ALA A 55 14.01 -9.91 6.16
N GLY A 56 13.75 -11.20 6.37
CA GLY A 56 14.31 -11.94 7.51
C GLY A 56 15.85 -12.00 7.52
N ARG A 57 16.50 -11.83 6.36
CA ARG A 57 17.96 -11.73 6.22
C ARG A 57 18.47 -10.29 6.31
N TRP A 58 17.64 -9.30 6.00
CA TRP A 58 17.92 -7.87 6.22
C TRP A 58 17.47 -7.35 7.59
N SER A 59 16.87 -8.19 8.42
CA SER A 59 16.43 -7.82 9.77
C SER A 59 17.57 -7.37 10.67
N THR A 60 18.83 -7.57 10.28
CA THR A 60 20.00 -7.01 10.96
C THR A 60 20.07 -5.48 10.89
N PHE A 61 19.35 -4.85 9.96
CA PHE A 61 19.23 -3.39 9.89
C PHE A 61 18.06 -2.91 10.75
N HIS A 62 18.31 -2.79 12.04
CA HIS A 62 17.39 -2.11 12.95
C HIS A 62 17.76 -0.63 13.09
N LEU A 63 16.74 0.23 13.11
CA LEU A 63 16.90 1.61 13.57
C LEU A 63 17.45 1.60 14.99
N SER A 64 18.42 2.49 15.28
CA SER A 64 18.83 2.71 16.67
C SER A 64 17.60 3.13 17.50
N PRO A 65 17.57 2.83 18.80
CA PRO A 65 16.45 3.20 19.65
C PRO A 65 16.19 4.72 19.63
N GLU A 66 17.24 5.55 19.52
CA GLU A 66 17.13 7.00 19.38
C GLU A 66 16.50 7.41 18.04
N ALA A 67 16.91 6.79 16.93
CA ALA A 67 16.34 7.07 15.62
C ALA A 67 14.86 6.68 15.56
N ARG A 68 14.50 5.53 16.15
CA ARG A 68 13.12 5.06 16.26
C ARG A 68 12.25 6.04 17.04
N LYS A 69 12.73 6.51 18.21
CA LYS A 69 12.01 7.47 19.03
C LYS A 69 11.76 8.80 18.30
N LYS A 70 12.78 9.32 17.59
CA LYS A 70 12.63 10.54 16.78
C LYS A 70 11.57 10.39 15.69
N ILE A 71 11.56 9.25 14.98
CA ILE A 71 10.58 8.98 13.93
C ILE A 71 9.16 8.92 14.53
N CYS A 72 8.97 8.19 15.63
CA CYS A 72 7.66 8.11 16.29
C CYS A 72 7.14 9.49 16.71
N THR A 73 7.96 10.30 17.39
CA THR A 73 7.56 11.64 17.83
C THR A 73 7.15 12.52 16.64
N ARG A 74 7.90 12.49 15.53
CA ARG A 74 7.54 13.25 14.33
C ARG A 74 6.24 12.77 13.67
N MET A 75 5.95 11.46 13.71
CA MET A 75 4.70 10.94 13.18
C MET A 75 3.50 11.35 14.06
N GLU A 76 3.66 11.32 15.38
CA GLU A 76 2.63 11.77 16.34
C GLU A 76 2.36 13.28 16.22
N GLU A 77 3.39 14.09 16.00
CA GLU A 77 3.26 15.53 15.74
C GLU A 77 2.51 15.78 14.42
N ALA A 78 2.86 15.08 13.33
CA ALA A 78 2.19 15.20 12.04
C ALA A 78 0.72 14.74 12.09
N GLU A 79 0.42 13.67 12.85
CA GLU A 79 -0.94 13.21 13.07
C GLU A 79 -1.76 14.25 13.84
N ARG A 80 -1.16 14.90 14.85
CA ARG A 80 -1.81 15.99 15.59
C ARG A 80 -2.06 17.23 14.71
N GLU A 81 -1.08 17.66 13.94
CA GLU A 81 -1.23 18.77 12.99
C GLU A 81 -2.34 18.49 11.97
N SER A 82 -2.48 17.24 11.50
CA SER A 82 -3.55 16.85 10.57
C SER A 82 -4.95 16.79 11.20
N LEU A 83 -5.05 16.68 12.53
CA LEU A 83 -6.30 16.68 13.29
C LEU A 83 -6.71 18.08 13.78
N GLU A 84 -5.79 19.05 13.78
CA GLU A 84 -6.03 20.44 14.19
C GLU A 84 -6.55 21.35 13.06
N GLU A 85 -6.58 20.90 11.79
CA GLU A 85 -7.37 21.53 10.72
C GLU A 85 -8.74 20.83 10.57
N PRO A 86 -9.81 21.35 11.22
CA PRO A 86 -10.70 22.27 10.50
C PRO A 86 -11.44 23.30 11.39
N SER A 87 -11.36 24.61 11.07
CA SER A 87 -12.45 25.60 11.23
C SER A 87 -11.95 27.04 11.00
N SER A 88 -11.52 27.39 9.78
CA SER A 88 -11.46 28.80 9.37
C SER A 88 -11.33 28.92 7.85
N ALA A 89 -12.44 28.71 7.15
CA ALA A 89 -12.85 29.48 5.96
C ALA A 89 -13.94 28.69 5.23
N GLU A 90 -15.17 29.20 5.24
CA GLU A 90 -16.04 29.26 4.06
C GLU A 90 -17.21 30.21 4.40
N ASP A 91 -17.09 31.43 3.86
CA ASP A 91 -18.15 32.44 3.67
C ASP A 91 -19.13 32.01 2.56
#